data_AF-A0A6N8ZCT7-F1
#
_entry.id   AF-A0A6N8ZCT7-F1
#
_cell.length_a   1.000
_cell.length_b   1.000
_cell.length_c   1.000
_cell.angle_alpha   90.00
_cell.angle_beta   90.00
_cell.angle_gamma   90.00
#
_symmetry.space_group_name_H-M   'P 1'
#
loop_
_entity.id
_entity.type
_entity.pdbx_description
1 polymer ?
#
loop_
_entity_poly.entity_id
_entity_poly.type
_entity_poly.pdbx_seq_one_letter_code
_entity_poly.pdbx_strand_id
1 'polypeptide(L)' 'MRFQPFSIFGRLLASVVVVAGFYLLWLGFVESNLVKAILGGVLIPAGLYLMVSSRRKEIQRESESNDPAEVAPDKSE' A
#
# COMPACT_ATOMS: atom_id res chain seq x y z
N MET A 1 17.34 -6.62 14.38
CA MET A 1 15.96 -6.27 13.98
C MET A 1 15.97 -4.90 13.31
N ARG A 2 15.99 -4.82 11.98
CA ARG A 2 15.83 -3.55 11.25
C ARG A 2 14.34 -3.24 11.18
N PHE A 3 13.86 -2.37 12.08
CA PHE A 3 12.53 -1.79 11.95
C PHE A 3 12.53 -0.93 10.69
N GLN A 4 11.80 -1.34 9.67
CA GLN A 4 11.46 -0.47 8.54
C GLN A 4 10.20 0.30 8.93
N PRO A 5 10.29 1.51 9.51
CA PRO A 5 9.10 2.28 9.87
C PRO A 5 8.22 2.54 8.65
N PHE A 6 8.82 2.67 7.46
CA PHE A 6 8.12 2.98 6.21
C PHE A 6 7.03 1.97 5.82
N SER A 7 7.22 0.67 6.07
CA SER A 7 6.21 -0.35 5.71
C SER A 7 5.05 -0.38 6.71
N ILE A 8 5.31 -0.07 7.98
CA ILE A 8 4.28 0.05 9.02
C ILE A 8 3.43 1.30 8.79
N PHE A 9 4.06 2.46 8.51
CA PHE A 9 3.34 3.69 8.19
C PHE A 9 2.47 3.54 6.94
N GLY A 10 2.95 2.87 5.90
CA GLY A 10 2.15 2.58 4.70
C GLY A 10 0.92 1.71 4.99
N ARG A 11 1.08 0.67 5.83
CA ARG A 11 -0.05 -0.17 6.28
C ARG A 11 -1.02 0.60 7.16
N LEU A 12 -0.53 1.43 8.08
CA LEU A 12 -1.36 2.23 8.97
C LEU A 12 -2.20 3.23 8.17
N LEU A 13 -1.56 3.92 7.22
CA LEU A 13 -2.22 4.88 6.35
C LEU A 13 -3.28 4.22 5.47
N ALA A 14 -2.96 3.06 4.88
CA ALA A 14 -3.94 2.29 4.09
C ALA A 14 -5.15 1.87 4.94
N SER A 15 -4.93 1.39 6.17
CA SER A 15 -6.02 1.06 7.09
C SER A 15 -6.89 2.27 7.43
N VAL A 16 -6.27 3.42 7.70
CA VAL A 16 -7.01 4.67 7.98
C VAL A 16 -7.85 5.09 6.79
N VAL A 17 -7.32 5.03 5.56
CA VAL A 17 -8.06 5.38 4.33
C VAL A 17 -9.26 4.45 4.13
N VAL A 18 -9.11 3.15 4.35
CA VAL A 18 -10.22 2.19 4.22
C VAL A 18 -11.31 2.45 5.27
N VAL A 19 -10.93 2.66 6.53
CA VAL A 19 -11.88 2.97 7.62
C VAL A 19 -12.59 4.29 7.35
N ALA A 20 -11.87 5.32 6.89
CA ALA A 20 -12.45 6.61 6.52
C ALA A 20 -13.43 6.47 5.34
N GLY A 21 -13.10 5.67 4.33
CA GLY A 21 -14.00 5.38 3.20
C GLY A 21 -15.29 4.69 3.65
N PHE A 22 -15.17 3.70 4.55
CA PHE A 22 -16.33 3.02 5.11
C PHE A 22 -17.19 3.95 5.98
N TYR A 23 -16.56 4.84 6.75
CA TYR A 23 -17.26 5.84 7.55
C TYR A 23 -18.03 6.84 6.69
N LEU A 24 -17.42 7.35 5.61
CA LEU A 24 -18.08 8.22 4.63
C LEU A 24 -19.24 7.52 3.92
N LEU A 25 -19.10 6.24 3.59
CA LEU A 25 -20.16 5.45 3.00
C LEU A 25 -21.33 5.29 3.97
N TRP A 26 -21.05 4.91 5.22
CA TRP A 26 -22.05 4.82 6.29
C TRP A 26 -22.77 6.15 6.51
N LEU A 27 -22.02 7.25 6.64
CA LEU A 27 -22.57 8.59 6.80
C LEU A 27 -23.44 8.99 5.58
N GLY A 28 -23.04 8.61 4.37
CA GLY A 28 -23.81 8.80 3.15
C GLY A 28 -25.17 8.08 3.17
N PHE A 29 -25.21 6.86 3.71
CA PHE A 29 -26.47 6.14 3.92
C PHE A 29 -27.32 6.74 5.03
N VAL A 30 -26.71 7.17 6.14
CA VAL A 30 -27.43 7.77 7.28
C VAL A 30 -28.02 9.13 6.92
N GLU A 31 -27.27 9.99 6.26
CA GLU A 31 -27.72 11.33 5.85
C GLU A 31 -28.50 11.34 4.51
N SER A 32 -28.70 10.18 3.87
CA SER A 32 -29.24 10.06 2.50
C SER A 32 -28.52 10.96 1.48
N ASN A 33 -27.23 11.20 1.69
CA ASN A 33 -26.43 12.05 0.84
C ASN A 33 -25.64 11.21 -0.17
N LEU A 34 -26.18 11.17 -1.39
CA LEU A 34 -25.66 10.37 -2.49
C LEU A 34 -24.19 10.69 -2.81
N VAL A 35 -23.78 11.95 -2.66
CA VAL A 35 -22.40 12.39 -2.93
C VAL A 35 -21.42 11.77 -1.93
N LYS A 36 -21.78 11.75 -0.64
CA LYS A 36 -20.95 11.13 0.41
C LYS A 36 -20.87 9.61 0.23
N ALA A 37 -21.97 8.98 -0.17
CA ALA A 37 -22.01 7.54 -0.47
C ALA A 37 -21.09 7.18 -1.66
N ILE A 38 -21.14 7.95 -2.75
CA ILE A 38 -20.25 7.76 -3.91
C ILE A 38 -18.80 8.00 -3.51
N LEU A 39 -18.51 9.07 -2.77
CA LEU A 39 -17.15 9.36 -2.30
C LEU A 39 -16.60 8.20 -1.45
N GLY A 40 -17.36 7.73 -0.47
CA GLY A 40 -16.97 6.59 0.37
C GLY A 40 -16.77 5.32 -0.46
N GLY A 41 -17.66 5.06 -1.42
CA GLY A 41 -17.58 3.92 -2.33
C GLY A 41 -16.36 3.92 -3.24
N VAL A 42 -15.87 5.10 -3.65
CA VAL A 42 -14.61 5.24 -4.42
C VAL A 42 -13.37 5.21 -3.52
N LEU A 43 -13.49 5.71 -2.28
CA LEU A 43 -12.35 5.78 -1.36
C LEU A 43 -11.90 4.41 -0.85
N ILE A 44 -12.83 3.47 -0.70
CA ILE A 44 -12.53 2.07 -0.31
C ILE A 44 -11.60 1.36 -1.33
N PRO A 45 -11.93 1.27 -2.63
CA PRO A 45 -11.06 0.65 -3.62
C PRO A 45 -9.74 1.43 -3.80
N ALA A 46 -9.76 2.76 -3.65
CA ALA A 46 -8.52 3.55 -3.66
C ALA A 46 -7.58 3.18 -2.49
N GLY A 47 -8.12 3.02 -1.28
CA GLY A 47 -7.37 2.56 -0.11
C GLY A 47 -6.79 1.15 -0.28
N LEU A 48 -7.58 0.23 -0.84
CA LEU A 48 -7.13 -1.13 -1.19
C LEU A 48 -6.02 -1.11 -2.23
N TYR A 49 -6.14 -0.29 -3.28
CA TYR A 49 -5.11 -0.14 -4.31
C TYR A 49 -3.78 0.37 -3.73
N LEU A 50 -3.86 1.33 -2.80
CA LEU A 50 -2.70 1.85 -2.07
C LEU A 50 -2.01 0.76 -1.23
N MET A 51 -2.80 -0.10 -0.59
CA MET A 51 -2.30 -1.24 0.19
C MET A 51 -1.56 -2.25 -0.70
N VAL A 52 -2.13 -2.60 -1.85
CA VAL A 52 -1.53 -3.53 -2.82
C VAL A 52 -0.25 -2.93 -3.44
N SER A 53 -0.29 -1.65 -3.80
CA SER A 53 0.86 -0.94 -4.37
C SER A 53 2.03 -0.83 -3.39
N SER A 54 1.73 -0.63 -2.10
CA SER A 54 2.75 -0.59 -1.05
C SER A 54 3.46 -1.93 -0.89
N ARG A 55 2.75 -3.06 -1.01
CA ARG A 55 3.35 -4.40 -1.00
C ARG A 55 4.24 -4.65 -2.21
N ARG A 56 3.84 -4.22 -3.41
CA ARG A 56 4.63 -4.42 -4.64
C ARG A 56 6.00 -3.71 -4.58
N LYS A 57 6.05 -2.52 -3.98
CA LYS A 57 7.30 -1.77 -3.81
C LYS A 57 8.27 -2.44 -2.83
N GLU A 58 7.76 -3.13 -1.81
CA GLU A 58 8.57 -3.87 -0.85
C GLU A 58 9.24 -5.08 -1.52
N ILE A 59 8.51 -5.82 -2.36
CA ILE A 59 9.02 -6.97 -3.12
C ILE A 59 10.08 -6.55 -4.15
N GLN A 60 9.88 -5.43 -4.85
CA GLN A 60 10.85 -4.95 -5.85
C GLN A 60 12.21 -4.55 -5.25
N ARG A 61 12.21 -3.95 -4.05
CA ARG A 61 13.46 -3.62 -3.33
C ARG A 61 14.23 -4.86 -2.90
N GLU A 62 13.53 -5.93 -2.55
CA GLU A 62 14.16 -7.19 -2.15
C GLU A 62 14.80 -7.90 -3.36
N SER A 63 14.15 -7.84 -4.53
CA SER A 63 14.73 -8.38 -5.77
C SER A 63 15.97 -7.62 -6.27
N GLU A 64 16.01 -6.29 -6.14
CA GLU A 64 17.17 -5.48 -6.55
C GLU A 64 18.37 -5.67 -5.60
N SER A 65 18.12 -5.94 -4.31
CA SER A 65 19.17 -6.24 -3.33
C SER A 65 19.76 -7.65 -3.49
N ASN A 66 19.10 -8.56 -4.19
CA ASN A 66 19.53 -9.95 -4.37
C ASN A 66 20.16 -10.21 -5.74
N ASP A 67 20.38 -9.18 -6.56
CA ASP A 67 21.07 -9.32 -7.85
C ASP A 67 22.57 -9.58 -7.59
N PRO A 68 23.09 -10.78 -7.90
CA PRO A 68 24.47 -11.17 -7.63
C PRO A 68 25.39 -10.59 -8.70
N ALA A 69 25.62 -9.28 -8.68
CA ALA A 69 26.58 -8.62 -9.57
C ALA A 69 28.06 -8.82 -9.14
N GLU A 70 28.38 -9.85 -8.36
CA GLU A 70 29.75 -10.13 -7.90
C GLU A 70 30.08 -11.64 -7.95
N VAL A 71 29.84 -12.26 -9.11
CA VAL A 71 30.69 -13.38 -9.53
C VAL A 71 31.45 -12.91 -10.74
N ALA A 72 32.51 -12.13 -10.48
CA ALA A 72 33.53 -11.87 -11.47
C ALA A 72 34.07 -13.24 -11.96
N PRO A 73 34.17 -13.48 -13.27
CA PRO A 73 34.92 -14.64 -13.74
C PRO A 73 36.36 -14.45 -13.29
N ASP A 74 36.81 -15.30 -12.37
CA ASP A 74 38.22 -15.49 -12.06
C ASP A 74 38.93 -15.85 -13.36
N LYS A 75 39.57 -14.86 -13.99
CA LYS A 75 40.51 -15.07 -15.08
C LYS A 75 41.83 -15.50 -14.44
N SER A 76 41.88 -16.77 -14.07
CA SER A 76 43.13 -17.50 -13.85
C SER A 76 43.67 -17.95 -15.23
N GLU A 77 44.53 -17.12 -15.82
CA GLU A 77 45.52 -17.49 -16.84
C GLU A 77 46.93 -17.23 -16.31
#